data_AF-A0A842VFT0-F1
#
_entry.id   AF-A0A842VFT0-F1
#
_cell.length_a   1.000
_cell.length_b   1.000
_cell.length_c   1.000
_cell.angle_alpha   90.00
_cell.angle_beta   90.00
_cell.angle_gamma   90.00
#
_symmetry.space_group_name_H-M   'P 1'
#
loop_
_entity.id
_entity.type
_entity.pdbx_description
1 polymer ?
#
loop_
_entity_poly.entity_id
_entity_poly.type
_entity_poly.pdbx_seq_one_letter_code
_entity_poly.pdbx_strand_id
1 'polypeptide(L)'
;MMTRYNKIFQVFNQPYDEKINQILKKIANSSKEIKNALSSVAETKFGLNAILISPLYGVGFKNSLIHVIVFNSRFQPISGADVMITFPKDVNFEKHLQTNQFGSASFHAPEIVNLVQYGKITCLVEKEGKQVELVNYYNRSGADELSDRNVLFTVLTDLEQYQPGQPIYIRGMVWEQDGLDLKAFKSLKVHISLVNPHHQEIIKQTRITDSFGVFFQTFPLEDIIEEGLYSLKFELPELSQTIKRKISIKAFKKPTIKIELVPIESVKVGEFLVVEGKAEYFYGDPLNEGDIRVILFERAGDKPLKEFTIELNRDGKFITKITTEDITP
;
A
#
# COMPACT_ATOMS: atom_id res chain seq x y z
N MET A 1 25.31 -37.07 27.11
CA MET A 1 24.79 -37.32 25.75
C MET A 1 23.46 -36.59 25.62
N MET A 2 23.36 -35.29 25.30
CA MET A 2 23.70 -34.60 24.04
C MET A 2 23.30 -35.36 22.77
N THR A 3 22.12 -35.03 22.21
CA THR A 3 22.01 -34.74 20.77
C THR A 3 20.87 -33.75 20.54
N ARG A 4 21.25 -32.53 20.12
CA ARG A 4 20.36 -31.45 19.65
C ARG A 4 19.79 -31.84 18.28
N TYR A 5 18.48 -31.72 18.10
CA TYR A 5 17.89 -31.55 16.78
C TYR A 5 17.47 -30.09 16.63
N ASN A 6 18.38 -29.28 16.10
CA ASN A 6 18.06 -28.01 15.47
C ASN A 6 17.37 -28.32 14.14
N LYS A 7 16.05 -28.26 14.06
CA LYS A 7 15.36 -27.97 12.80
C LYS A 7 15.01 -26.48 12.80
N ILE A 8 15.88 -25.74 12.15
CA ILE A 8 15.64 -24.39 11.64
C ILE A 8 14.35 -24.46 10.82
N PHE A 9 13.25 -23.90 11.33
CA PHE A 9 12.06 -23.69 10.54
C PHE A 9 12.40 -22.56 9.55
N GLN A 10 12.61 -22.93 8.29
CA GLN A 10 12.57 -21.98 7.18
C GLN A 10 11.21 -21.31 7.22
N VAL A 11 11.21 -20.04 7.62
CA VAL A 11 10.13 -19.10 7.30
C VAL A 11 10.01 -19.12 5.78
N PHE A 12 8.87 -19.59 5.27
CA PHE A 12 8.57 -19.51 3.84
C PHE A 12 8.47 -18.03 3.45
N ASN A 13 9.60 -17.45 3.05
CA ASN A 13 9.65 -16.26 2.21
C ASN A 13 9.15 -16.67 0.82
N GLN A 14 7.87 -16.44 0.54
CA GLN A 14 7.28 -16.46 -0.80
C GLN A 14 6.47 -15.15 -0.94
N PRO A 15 6.39 -14.59 -2.15
CA PRO A 15 6.83 -13.23 -2.46
C PRO A 15 5.82 -12.17 -1.99
N TYR A 16 6.20 -11.43 -0.95
CA TYR A 16 5.52 -10.20 -0.57
C TYR A 16 5.87 -9.11 -1.59
N ASP A 17 4.85 -8.69 -2.33
CA ASP A 17 4.91 -7.68 -3.38
C ASP A 17 5.62 -6.41 -2.87
N GLU A 18 6.72 -6.00 -3.53
CA GLU A 18 7.44 -4.74 -3.27
C GLU A 18 6.49 -3.53 -3.23
N LYS A 19 5.39 -3.67 -3.97
CA LYS A 19 4.25 -2.74 -4.05
C LYS A 19 3.44 -2.66 -2.75
N ILE A 20 3.20 -3.78 -2.07
CA ILE A 20 2.56 -3.82 -0.74
C ILE A 20 3.50 -3.18 0.29
N ASN A 21 4.80 -3.41 0.20
CA ASN A 21 5.77 -2.73 1.08
C ASN A 21 5.82 -1.21 0.85
N GLN A 22 5.67 -0.73 -0.38
CA GLN A 22 5.50 0.70 -0.67
C GLN A 22 4.19 1.27 -0.10
N ILE A 23 3.09 0.50 -0.14
CA ILE A 23 1.79 0.91 0.43
C ILE A 23 1.79 0.87 1.96
N LEU A 24 2.44 -0.12 2.57
CA LEU A 24 2.61 -0.20 4.03
C LEU A 24 3.52 0.90 4.56
N LYS A 25 4.51 1.36 3.79
CA LYS A 25 5.30 2.58 4.11
C LYS A 25 4.41 3.84 4.11
N LYS A 26 3.37 3.89 3.27
CA LYS A 26 2.31 4.90 3.28
C LYS A 26 1.28 4.68 4.39
N ILE A 27 1.47 3.83 5.40
CA ILE A 27 0.59 3.73 6.58
C ILE A 27 1.43 4.08 7.81
N ALA A 28 1.18 5.24 8.40
CA ALA A 28 2.00 5.73 9.51
C ALA A 28 1.77 4.91 10.79
N ASN A 29 2.86 4.52 11.47
CA ASN A 29 2.90 3.90 12.81
C ASN A 29 1.93 2.74 13.03
N SER A 30 1.96 1.73 12.14
CA SER A 30 1.34 0.45 12.47
C SER A 30 2.22 -0.28 13.51
N SER A 31 1.71 -0.46 14.73
CA SER A 31 2.24 -1.48 15.63
C SER A 31 2.16 -2.86 14.96
N LYS A 32 2.86 -3.87 15.48
CA LYS A 32 2.81 -5.23 14.91
C LYS A 32 1.36 -5.74 14.85
N GLU A 33 0.54 -5.31 15.79
CA GLU A 33 -0.90 -5.57 15.93
C GLU A 33 -1.74 -4.86 14.85
N ILE A 34 -1.41 -3.62 14.44
CA ILE A 34 -2.12 -2.88 13.37
C ILE A 34 -1.78 -3.45 11.98
N LYS A 35 -0.54 -3.91 11.75
CA LYS A 35 -0.18 -4.69 10.54
C LYS A 35 -0.94 -6.01 10.49
N ASN A 36 -1.23 -6.56 11.66
CA ASN A 36 -1.95 -7.80 11.85
C ASN A 36 -3.48 -7.63 11.90
N ALA A 37 -4.03 -6.41 11.90
CA ALA A 37 -5.47 -6.11 11.91
C ALA A 37 -6.00 -5.56 10.57
N LEU A 38 -5.11 -4.96 9.77
CA LEU A 38 -5.37 -4.50 8.41
C LEU A 38 -4.90 -5.56 7.42
N SER A 39 -5.78 -6.49 7.12
CA SER A 39 -5.41 -7.70 6.38
C SER A 39 -4.96 -7.48 4.94
N SER A 40 -5.41 -6.39 4.32
CA SER A 40 -4.97 -6.02 2.99
C SER A 40 -5.40 -4.58 2.70
N VAL A 41 -4.49 -3.63 2.91
CA VAL A 41 -4.55 -2.38 2.14
C VAL A 41 -3.91 -2.70 0.80
N ALA A 42 -4.69 -3.24 -0.13
CA ALA A 42 -4.24 -3.34 -1.52
C ALA A 42 -4.66 -2.05 -2.24
N GLU A 43 -3.75 -1.09 -2.27
CA GLU A 43 -3.78 -0.12 -3.35
C GLU A 43 -3.32 -0.88 -4.62
N THR A 44 -4.04 -0.75 -5.74
CA THR A 44 -3.46 -0.38 -7.06
C THR A 44 -4.36 -0.74 -8.25
N LYS A 45 -4.87 0.29 -8.96
CA LYS A 45 -4.69 0.58 -10.41
C LYS A 45 -5.80 1.52 -10.93
N PHE A 46 -5.44 2.50 -11.78
CA PHE A 46 -6.37 3.25 -12.67
C PHE A 46 -7.55 4.02 -12.04
N GLY A 47 -7.40 4.54 -10.82
CA GLY A 47 -8.40 5.42 -10.18
C GLY A 47 -9.60 4.70 -9.56
N LEU A 48 -9.58 3.36 -9.50
CA LEU A 48 -10.45 2.53 -8.67
C LEU A 48 -9.56 1.94 -7.57
N ASN A 49 -9.86 2.26 -6.31
CA ASN A 49 -9.12 1.76 -5.16
C ASN A 49 -10.08 1.09 -4.18
N ALA A 50 -9.61 0.05 -3.49
CA ALA A 50 -10.42 -0.66 -2.51
C ALA A 50 -9.59 -1.07 -1.28
N ILE A 51 -10.22 -1.11 -0.12
CA ILE A 51 -9.65 -1.66 1.12
C ILE A 51 -10.57 -2.79 1.57
N LEU A 52 -10.00 -3.94 1.91
CA LEU A 52 -10.71 -5.06 2.52
C LEU A 52 -10.34 -5.13 4.00
N ILE A 53 -11.36 -5.03 4.84
CA ILE A 53 -11.29 -5.20 6.29
C ILE A 53 -11.92 -6.55 6.61
N SER A 54 -11.13 -7.43 7.22
CA SER A 54 -11.60 -8.74 7.68
C SER A 54 -10.76 -9.24 8.87
N PRO A 55 -11.33 -10.09 9.75
CA PRO A 55 -10.62 -10.63 10.92
C PRO A 55 -9.39 -11.45 10.51
N LEU A 56 -8.28 -11.34 11.24
CA LEU A 56 -7.00 -11.90 10.79
C LEU A 56 -6.57 -13.24 11.37
N TYR A 57 -7.30 -13.81 12.32
CA TYR A 57 -6.83 -15.01 13.02
C TYR A 57 -7.96 -15.95 13.43
N GLY A 58 -7.64 -17.24 13.54
CA GLY A 58 -8.26 -18.15 14.51
C GLY A 58 -9.71 -18.58 14.29
N VAL A 59 -9.89 -19.85 13.92
CA VAL A 59 -11.10 -20.69 14.08
C VAL A 59 -12.36 -20.34 13.27
N GLY A 60 -12.33 -19.32 12.41
CA GLY A 60 -13.42 -19.00 11.47
C GLY A 60 -13.91 -17.56 11.59
N PHE A 61 -14.90 -17.16 10.77
CA PHE A 61 -15.39 -15.79 10.76
C PHE A 61 -16.49 -15.49 11.77
N LYS A 62 -17.11 -16.46 12.46
CA LYS A 62 -17.99 -16.28 13.64
C LYS A 62 -18.87 -15.01 13.66
N ASN A 63 -19.61 -14.71 12.58
CA ASN A 63 -20.43 -13.49 12.48
C ASN A 63 -19.66 -12.16 12.52
N SER A 64 -18.37 -12.17 12.22
CA SER A 64 -17.52 -10.99 12.10
C SER A 64 -17.86 -10.17 10.87
N LEU A 65 -17.63 -8.87 11.00
CA LEU A 65 -17.78 -7.91 9.92
C LEU A 65 -16.71 -8.12 8.84
N ILE A 66 -17.17 -8.32 7.60
CA ILE A 66 -16.36 -8.16 6.38
C ILE A 66 -16.80 -6.85 5.73
N HIS A 67 -15.83 -5.97 5.47
CA HIS A 67 -16.13 -4.65 4.94
C HIS A 67 -15.16 -4.26 3.83
N VAL A 68 -15.73 -3.86 2.70
CA VAL A 68 -15.00 -3.33 1.56
C VAL A 68 -15.33 -1.84 1.42
N ILE A 69 -14.29 -1.03 1.28
CA ILE A 69 -14.40 0.41 1.07
C ILE A 69 -13.74 0.76 -0.25
N VAL A 70 -14.50 1.36 -1.17
CA VAL A 70 -14.09 1.69 -2.53
C VAL A 70 -14.06 3.20 -2.74
N PHE A 71 -12.98 3.70 -3.31
CA PHE A 71 -12.73 5.14 -3.49
C PHE A 71 -11.85 5.43 -4.71
N ASN A 72 -11.86 6.68 -5.17
CA ASN A 72 -11.04 7.13 -6.31
C ASN A 72 -9.64 7.59 -5.88
N SER A 73 -8.82 8.06 -6.83
CA SER A 73 -7.47 8.58 -6.55
C SER A 73 -7.42 9.82 -5.66
N ARG A 74 -8.56 10.49 -5.44
CA ARG A 74 -8.71 11.64 -4.53
C ARG A 74 -9.38 11.24 -3.22
N PHE A 75 -9.42 9.95 -2.91
CA PHE A 75 -10.10 9.34 -1.76
C PHE A 75 -11.60 9.63 -1.63
N GLN A 76 -12.27 10.10 -2.69
CA GLN A 76 -13.71 10.25 -2.68
C GLN A 76 -14.38 8.88 -2.84
N PRO A 77 -15.52 8.64 -2.16
CA PRO A 77 -16.22 7.36 -2.23
C PRO A 77 -16.73 7.06 -3.63
N ILE A 78 -16.69 5.78 -4.04
CA ILE A 78 -17.29 5.31 -5.30
C ILE A 78 -18.51 4.46 -4.98
N SER A 79 -19.70 4.95 -5.33
CA SER A 79 -20.97 4.25 -5.14
C SER A 79 -21.34 3.36 -6.34
N GLY A 80 -22.06 2.27 -6.06
CA GLY A 80 -22.52 1.30 -7.04
C GLY A 80 -21.39 0.55 -7.73
N ALA A 81 -20.26 0.34 -7.04
CA ALA A 81 -19.26 -0.63 -7.47
C ALA A 81 -19.72 -2.02 -7.05
N ASP A 82 -19.60 -2.98 -7.96
CA ASP A 82 -19.92 -4.38 -7.71
C ASP A 82 -18.79 -5.02 -6.91
N VAL A 83 -19.13 -5.69 -5.82
CA VAL A 83 -18.18 -6.30 -4.89
C VAL A 83 -18.54 -7.76 -4.74
N MET A 84 -17.63 -8.64 -5.13
CA MET A 84 -17.76 -10.09 -5.02
C MET A 84 -16.69 -10.61 -4.06
N ILE A 85 -17.12 -11.26 -2.98
CA ILE A 85 -16.24 -11.80 -1.95
C ILE A 85 -16.38 -13.31 -1.95
N THR A 86 -15.29 -13.99 -2.28
CA THR A 86 -15.23 -15.45 -2.41
C THR A 86 -14.37 -16.02 -1.29
N PHE A 87 -14.92 -16.99 -0.58
CA PHE A 87 -14.25 -17.71 0.50
C PHE A 87 -13.57 -18.98 -0.05
N PRO A 88 -12.67 -19.63 0.71
CA PRO A 88 -12.01 -20.86 0.25
C PRO A 88 -13.00 -21.92 -0.20
N LYS A 89 -12.56 -22.80 -1.11
CA LYS A 89 -13.40 -23.89 -1.65
C LYS A 89 -14.04 -24.76 -0.57
N ASP A 90 -13.35 -24.97 0.54
CA ASP A 90 -13.85 -25.78 1.67
C ASP A 90 -15.04 -25.12 2.39
N VAL A 91 -15.19 -23.81 2.25
CA VAL A 91 -16.32 -23.01 2.77
C VAL A 91 -17.42 -22.90 1.71
N ASN A 92 -17.03 -22.82 0.43
CA ASN A 92 -17.92 -22.68 -0.73
C ASN A 92 -18.98 -21.58 -0.53
N PHE A 93 -18.55 -20.41 -0.05
CA PHE A 93 -19.42 -19.26 0.17
C PHE A 93 -18.95 -18.09 -0.67
N GLU A 94 -19.91 -17.41 -1.29
CA GLU A 94 -19.70 -16.20 -2.06
C GLU A 94 -20.74 -15.15 -1.67
N LYS A 95 -20.32 -13.90 -1.63
CA LYS A 95 -21.19 -12.77 -1.36
C LYS A 95 -21.03 -11.70 -2.42
N HIS A 96 -22.14 -11.35 -3.07
CA HIS A 96 -22.24 -10.18 -3.93
C HIS A 96 -22.88 -9.02 -3.17
N LEU A 97 -22.30 -7.83 -3.33
CA LEU A 97 -22.75 -6.58 -2.75
C LEU A 97 -22.54 -5.45 -3.76
N GLN A 98 -23.17 -4.31 -3.50
CA GLN A 98 -22.85 -3.06 -4.17
C GLN A 98 -22.49 -2.00 -3.13
N THR A 99 -21.55 -1.12 -3.49
CA THR A 99 -21.17 -0.04 -2.58
C THR A 99 -22.26 1.02 -2.47
N ASN A 100 -22.55 1.45 -1.25
CA ASN A 100 -23.47 2.55 -0.98
C ASN A 100 -22.84 3.92 -1.31
N GLN A 101 -23.55 5.01 -1.00
CA GLN A 101 -23.10 6.39 -1.24
C GLN A 101 -21.77 6.77 -0.56
N PHE A 102 -21.33 6.02 0.46
CA PHE A 102 -20.06 6.19 1.16
C PHE A 102 -18.94 5.31 0.56
N GLY A 103 -19.20 4.65 -0.56
CA GLY A 103 -18.28 3.69 -1.16
C GLY A 103 -18.13 2.41 -0.34
N SER A 104 -19.08 2.13 0.56
CA SER A 104 -19.01 1.07 1.54
C SER A 104 -19.91 -0.11 1.13
N ALA A 105 -19.36 -1.33 1.18
CA ALA A 105 -20.09 -2.58 1.03
C ALA A 105 -19.67 -3.55 2.14
N SER A 106 -20.59 -3.90 3.03
CA SER A 106 -20.29 -4.77 4.17
C SER A 106 -21.36 -5.82 4.42
N PHE A 107 -20.95 -6.90 5.07
CA PHE A 107 -21.83 -7.94 5.58
C PHE A 107 -21.16 -8.64 6.76
N HIS A 108 -21.94 -9.33 7.58
CA HIS A 108 -21.38 -10.23 8.59
C HIS A 108 -21.25 -11.62 7.97
N ALA A 109 -20.05 -12.20 8.05
CA ALA A 109 -19.78 -13.52 7.51
C ALA A 109 -20.50 -14.60 8.34
N PRO A 110 -21.07 -15.65 7.73
CA PRO A 110 -21.79 -16.68 8.47
C PRO A 110 -20.97 -17.32 9.60
N GLU A 111 -21.65 -17.76 10.65
CA GLU A 111 -21.04 -18.35 11.85
C GLU A 111 -20.23 -19.62 11.53
N ILE A 112 -20.71 -20.43 10.58
CA ILE A 112 -20.12 -21.72 10.17
C ILE A 112 -19.19 -21.53 8.98
N VAL A 113 -18.16 -20.70 9.13
CA VAL A 113 -17.04 -20.71 8.19
C VAL A 113 -15.84 -21.31 8.90
N ASN A 114 -15.80 -22.64 8.98
CA ASN A 114 -14.64 -23.38 9.44
C ASN A 114 -13.54 -23.26 8.39
N LEU A 115 -12.62 -22.32 8.60
CA LEU A 115 -11.43 -22.23 7.77
C LEU A 115 -10.50 -23.40 8.09
N VAL A 116 -10.31 -24.28 7.10
CA VAL A 116 -9.27 -25.31 7.14
C VAL A 116 -7.90 -24.63 7.16
N GLN A 117 -6.87 -25.33 7.64
CA GLN A 117 -5.52 -24.81 7.81
C GLN A 117 -5.02 -24.12 6.52
N TYR A 118 -4.71 -22.82 6.59
CA TYR A 118 -4.34 -21.94 5.46
C TYR A 118 -5.49 -21.68 4.45
N GLY A 119 -6.27 -20.62 4.69
CA GLY A 119 -7.33 -20.17 3.80
C GLY A 119 -7.07 -18.77 3.22
N LYS A 120 -7.71 -18.42 2.11
CA LYS A 120 -7.75 -17.05 1.59
C LYS A 120 -9.17 -16.57 1.31
N ILE A 121 -9.46 -15.30 1.58
CA ILE A 121 -10.60 -14.59 1.02
C ILE A 121 -10.09 -13.81 -0.18
N THR A 122 -10.83 -13.89 -1.27
CA THR A 122 -10.64 -13.03 -2.44
C THR A 122 -11.81 -12.05 -2.51
N CYS A 123 -11.52 -10.77 -2.76
CA CYS A 123 -12.50 -9.74 -3.03
C CYS A 123 -12.22 -9.15 -4.41
N LEU A 124 -13.17 -9.27 -5.33
CA LEU A 124 -13.15 -8.63 -6.63
C LEU A 124 -14.08 -7.41 -6.59
N VAL A 125 -13.54 -6.24 -6.92
CA VAL A 125 -14.29 -5.00 -7.05
C VAL A 125 -14.31 -4.60 -8.52
N GLU A 126 -15.50 -4.35 -9.07
CA GLU A 126 -15.68 -3.89 -10.45
C GLU A 126 -16.48 -2.58 -10.50
N LYS A 127 -16.04 -1.66 -11.36
CA LYS A 127 -16.80 -0.46 -11.72
C LYS A 127 -16.44 -0.01 -13.13
N GLU A 128 -17.42 0.11 -14.01
CA GLU A 128 -17.26 0.67 -15.37
C GLU A 128 -16.11 -0.01 -16.16
N GLY A 129 -16.05 -1.35 -16.10
CA GLY A 129 -15.02 -2.14 -16.80
C GLY A 129 -13.62 -2.09 -16.17
N LYS A 130 -13.44 -1.39 -15.03
CA LYS A 130 -12.22 -1.45 -14.21
C LYS A 130 -12.40 -2.46 -13.09
N GLN A 131 -11.33 -3.19 -12.79
CA GLN A 131 -11.33 -4.22 -11.74
C GLN A 131 -10.14 -4.08 -10.79
N VAL A 132 -10.36 -4.39 -9.52
CA VAL A 132 -9.33 -4.56 -8.49
C VAL A 132 -9.60 -5.86 -7.74
N GLU A 133 -8.57 -6.70 -7.60
CA GLU A 133 -8.61 -7.91 -6.77
C GLU A 133 -7.81 -7.68 -5.49
N LEU A 134 -8.45 -7.97 -4.35
CA LEU A 134 -7.83 -7.98 -3.03
C LEU A 134 -7.80 -9.42 -2.54
N VAL A 135 -6.67 -9.86 -2.00
CA VAL A 135 -6.54 -11.21 -1.43
C VAL A 135 -6.04 -11.08 -0.01
N ASN A 136 -6.74 -11.73 0.92
CA ASN A 136 -6.32 -11.83 2.29
C ASN A 136 -6.13 -13.29 2.70
N TYR A 137 -5.02 -13.59 3.37
CA TYR A 137 -4.65 -14.93 3.82
C TYR A 137 -4.82 -15.06 5.32
N TYR A 138 -5.29 -16.22 5.77
CA TYR A 138 -5.52 -16.54 7.18
C TYR A 138 -4.70 -17.75 7.58
N ASN A 139 -4.05 -17.68 8.75
CA ASN A 139 -3.35 -18.78 9.36
C ASN A 139 -3.99 -19.15 10.72
N ARG A 140 -4.02 -20.45 11.03
CA ARG A 140 -4.58 -20.99 12.28
C ARG A 140 -3.61 -20.84 13.47
N SER A 141 -2.31 -20.68 13.23
CA SER A 141 -1.32 -20.52 14.31
C SER A 141 -1.45 -19.12 14.95
N GLY A 142 -1.87 -19.05 16.21
CA GLY A 142 -1.97 -17.80 16.99
C GLY A 142 -3.36 -17.42 17.51
N ALA A 143 -4.36 -18.30 17.38
CA ALA A 143 -5.74 -18.04 17.82
C ALA A 143 -5.89 -17.76 19.33
N ASP A 144 -4.89 -18.11 20.14
CA ASP A 144 -4.94 -18.03 21.60
C ASP A 144 -4.50 -16.65 22.17
N GLU A 145 -4.12 -15.68 21.32
CA GLU A 145 -3.53 -14.38 21.76
C GLU A 145 -4.45 -13.16 21.60
N LEU A 146 -5.68 -13.29 21.08
CA LEU A 146 -6.58 -12.15 20.89
C LEU A 146 -7.52 -11.94 22.09
N SER A 147 -6.99 -11.44 23.21
CA SER A 147 -7.80 -11.05 24.38
C SER A 147 -8.02 -9.54 24.53
N ASP A 148 -7.25 -8.72 23.80
CA ASP A 148 -7.15 -7.30 24.11
C ASP A 148 -7.93 -6.43 23.12
N ARG A 149 -8.77 -5.56 23.68
CA ARG A 149 -9.51 -4.53 22.97
C ARG A 149 -8.55 -3.48 22.42
N ASN A 150 -8.48 -3.36 21.09
CA ASN A 150 -7.54 -2.50 20.38
C ASN A 150 -8.25 -1.43 19.54
N VAL A 151 -7.70 -0.21 19.53
CA VAL A 151 -8.11 0.85 18.60
C VAL A 151 -7.23 0.77 17.35
N LEU A 152 -7.86 0.50 16.21
CA LEU A 152 -7.24 0.50 14.90
C LEU A 152 -7.44 1.87 14.26
N PHE A 153 -6.41 2.70 14.28
CA PHE A 153 -6.42 4.00 13.62
C PHE A 153 -5.48 3.99 12.40
N THR A 154 -6.04 4.15 11.21
CA THR A 154 -5.31 4.15 9.93
C THR A 154 -5.50 5.47 9.20
N VAL A 155 -4.42 6.00 8.62
CA VAL A 155 -4.46 7.23 7.80
C VAL A 155 -3.68 7.05 6.50
N LEU A 156 -4.26 7.52 5.41
CA LEU A 156 -3.73 7.47 4.06
C LEU A 156 -3.61 8.89 3.48
N THR A 157 -2.57 9.09 2.68
CA THR A 157 -2.42 10.25 1.80
C THR A 157 -2.15 9.78 0.38
N ASP A 158 -2.51 10.59 -0.62
CA ASP A 158 -2.43 10.21 -2.03
C ASP A 158 -0.97 10.15 -2.48
N LEU A 159 -0.14 11.05 -1.94
CA LEU A 159 1.29 11.13 -2.20
C LEU A 159 2.12 11.22 -0.92
N GLU A 160 3.41 10.92 -1.03
CA GLU A 160 4.43 11.18 -0.01
C GLU A 160 5.16 12.51 -0.24
N GLN A 161 5.15 13.00 -1.48
CA GLN A 161 5.74 14.26 -1.90
C GLN A 161 4.71 15.10 -2.67
N TYR A 162 4.57 16.36 -2.27
CA TYR A 162 3.67 17.34 -2.87
C TYR A 162 4.45 18.52 -3.43
N GLN A 163 3.82 19.24 -4.34
CA GLN A 163 4.30 20.52 -4.84
C GLN A 163 3.56 21.66 -4.16
N PRO A 164 4.16 22.87 -4.09
CA PRO A 164 3.40 24.08 -3.80
C PRO A 164 2.14 24.18 -4.68
N GLY A 165 1.01 24.63 -4.11
CA GLY A 165 -0.28 24.69 -4.78
C GLY A 165 -1.03 23.35 -4.92
N GLN A 166 -0.36 22.21 -4.70
CA GLN A 166 -0.98 20.89 -4.86
C GLN A 166 -1.80 20.49 -3.63
N PRO A 167 -3.09 20.14 -3.76
CA PRO A 167 -3.88 19.71 -2.61
C PRO A 167 -3.40 18.37 -2.06
N ILE A 168 -3.38 18.25 -0.74
CA ILE A 168 -3.16 16.98 -0.03
C ILE A 168 -4.51 16.32 0.20
N TYR A 169 -4.71 15.11 -0.34
CA TYR A 169 -5.90 14.32 -0.06
C TYR A 169 -5.62 13.35 1.07
N ILE A 170 -6.56 13.27 2.00
CA ILE A 170 -6.40 12.50 3.23
C ILE A 170 -7.65 11.66 3.45
N ARG A 171 -7.46 10.39 3.79
CA ARG A 171 -8.51 9.49 4.27
C ARG A 171 -8.05 8.82 5.55
N GLY A 172 -8.92 8.72 6.53
CA GLY A 172 -8.64 7.95 7.73
C GLY A 172 -9.80 7.08 8.16
N MET A 173 -9.47 6.06 8.94
CA MET A 173 -10.38 5.02 9.40
C MET A 173 -10.08 4.71 10.85
N VAL A 174 -11.12 4.73 11.69
CA VAL A 174 -11.00 4.47 13.13
C VAL A 174 -11.96 3.37 13.54
N TRP A 175 -11.39 2.26 13.99
CA TRP A 175 -12.10 1.02 14.29
C TRP A 175 -11.66 0.48 15.64
N GLU A 176 -12.52 -0.31 16.24
CA GLU A 176 -12.27 -1.09 17.44
C GLU A 176 -12.21 -2.55 17.06
N GLN A 177 -11.21 -3.26 17.57
CA GLN A 177 -11.12 -4.71 17.52
C GLN A 177 -11.22 -5.27 18.94
N ASP A 178 -12.16 -6.18 19.16
CA ASP A 178 -12.30 -6.95 20.39
C ASP A 178 -12.35 -8.44 20.02
N GLY A 179 -11.24 -9.15 20.18
CA GLY A 179 -11.10 -10.50 19.63
C GLY A 179 -11.27 -10.53 18.10
N LEU A 180 -12.35 -11.17 17.65
CA LEU A 180 -12.76 -11.26 16.23
C LEU A 180 -13.82 -10.24 15.83
N ASP A 181 -14.35 -9.48 16.79
CA ASP A 181 -15.33 -8.43 16.53
C ASP A 181 -14.63 -7.16 16.08
N LEU A 182 -15.12 -6.60 14.97
CA LEU A 182 -14.65 -5.35 14.40
C LEU A 182 -15.80 -4.36 14.36
N LYS A 183 -15.59 -3.20 14.98
CA LYS A 183 -16.63 -2.17 15.12
C LYS A 183 -16.10 -0.81 14.72
N ALA A 184 -16.81 -0.14 13.82
CA ALA A 184 -16.47 1.23 13.43
C ALA A 184 -16.75 2.23 14.56
N PHE A 185 -15.82 3.15 14.82
CA PHE A 185 -16.10 4.32 15.66
C PHE A 185 -16.87 5.36 14.87
N LYS A 186 -18.20 5.34 14.97
CA LYS A 186 -19.09 6.33 14.35
C LYS A 186 -19.12 7.63 15.15
N SER A 187 -19.22 8.76 14.45
CA SER A 187 -19.39 10.09 15.05
C SER A 187 -18.26 10.51 16.01
N LEU A 188 -17.06 9.98 15.79
CA LEU A 188 -15.85 10.28 16.55
C LEU A 188 -15.20 11.56 16.01
N LYS A 189 -14.67 12.41 16.89
CA LYS A 189 -14.04 13.67 16.49
C LYS A 189 -12.56 13.44 16.18
N VAL A 190 -12.14 13.92 15.01
CA VAL A 190 -10.76 13.84 14.54
C VAL A 190 -10.22 15.24 14.32
N HIS A 191 -9.17 15.62 15.05
CA HIS A 191 -8.42 16.83 14.77
C HIS A 191 -7.27 16.50 13.84
N ILE A 192 -7.20 17.21 12.72
CA ILE A 192 -6.20 17.01 11.69
C ILE A 192 -5.43 18.32 11.56
N SER A 193 -4.12 18.28 11.70
CA SER A 193 -3.27 19.45 11.48
C SER A 193 -2.08 19.20 10.59
N LEU A 194 -1.68 20.23 9.84
CA LEU A 194 -0.45 20.26 9.08
C LEU A 194 0.56 21.11 9.86
N VAL A 195 1.68 20.49 10.19
CA VAL A 195 2.78 21.10 10.95
C VAL A 195 3.97 21.29 10.01
N ASN A 196 4.48 22.52 9.95
CA ASN A 196 5.58 22.91 9.08
C ASN A 196 6.96 22.43 9.62
N PRO A 197 8.05 22.60 8.86
CA PRO A 197 9.40 22.20 9.28
C PRO A 197 9.85 22.87 10.59
N HIS A 198 9.33 24.07 10.89
CA HIS A 198 9.58 24.82 12.13
C HIS A 198 8.67 24.42 13.30
N HIS A 199 7.98 23.28 13.19
CA HIS A 199 7.06 22.75 14.21
C HIS A 199 5.82 23.60 14.51
N GLN A 200 5.44 24.50 13.60
CA GLN A 200 4.27 25.34 13.73
C GLN A 200 3.07 24.70 13.02
N GLU A 201 1.91 24.71 13.68
CA GLU A 201 0.64 24.30 13.07
C GLU A 201 0.17 25.38 12.10
N ILE A 202 0.20 25.09 10.80
CA ILE A 202 -0.16 26.04 9.74
C ILE A 202 -1.58 25.82 9.21
N ILE A 203 -2.14 24.62 9.37
CA ILE A 203 -3.52 24.30 9.05
C ILE A 203 -4.07 23.40 10.16
N LYS A 204 -5.30 23.66 10.60
CA LYS A 204 -6.06 22.79 11.50
C LYS A 204 -7.49 22.64 11.01
N GLN A 205 -7.99 21.41 10.98
CA GLN A 205 -9.37 21.09 10.65
C GLN A 205 -9.90 20.03 11.61
N THR A 206 -11.21 20.03 11.79
CA THR A 206 -11.90 18.97 12.54
C THR A 206 -12.83 18.22 11.59
N ARG A 207 -12.81 16.90 11.68
CA ARG A 207 -13.74 16.00 10.99
C ARG A 207 -14.41 15.07 11.97
N ILE A 208 -15.53 14.51 11.53
CA ILE A 208 -16.32 13.54 12.27
C ILE A 208 -16.38 12.28 11.42
N THR A 209 -16.13 11.12 12.02
CA THR A 209 -16.24 9.84 11.32
C THR A 209 -17.69 9.53 10.95
N ASP A 210 -17.87 8.92 9.78
CA ASP A 210 -19.18 8.46 9.32
C ASP A 210 -19.63 7.16 10.03
N SER A 211 -20.73 6.56 9.58
CA SER A 211 -21.25 5.31 10.13
C SER A 211 -20.32 4.10 9.99
N PHE A 212 -19.26 4.22 9.22
CA PHE A 212 -18.26 3.20 8.95
C PHE A 212 -16.89 3.56 9.53
N GLY A 213 -16.82 4.59 10.38
CA GLY A 213 -15.57 4.99 11.04
C GLY A 213 -14.61 5.70 10.10
N VAL A 214 -15.08 6.16 8.94
CA VAL A 214 -14.26 6.78 7.89
C VAL A 214 -14.39 8.30 7.95
N PHE A 215 -13.29 9.01 7.67
CA PHE A 215 -13.32 10.44 7.38
C PHE A 215 -12.45 10.77 6.16
N PHE A 216 -12.74 11.91 5.54
CA PHE A 216 -11.99 12.47 4.43
C PHE A 216 -11.67 13.95 4.68
N GLN A 217 -10.50 14.38 4.22
CA GLN A 217 -10.06 15.76 4.28
C GLN A 217 -9.20 16.11 3.07
N THR A 218 -9.36 17.33 2.57
CA THR A 218 -8.43 17.94 1.61
C THR A 218 -7.78 19.15 2.27
N PHE A 219 -6.45 19.21 2.28
CA PHE A 219 -5.74 20.43 2.63
C PHE A 219 -5.28 21.13 1.36
N PRO A 220 -5.76 22.35 1.07
CA PRO A 220 -5.19 23.15 0.00
C PRO A 220 -3.78 23.59 0.44
N LEU A 221 -2.76 23.26 -0.34
CA LEU A 221 -1.44 23.88 -0.18
C LEU A 221 -1.42 25.21 -0.92
N GLU A 222 -0.82 26.22 -0.30
CA GLU A 222 -0.60 27.51 -0.94
C GLU A 222 0.50 27.38 -2.02
N ASP A 223 0.44 28.24 -3.04
CA ASP A 223 1.46 28.30 -4.10
C ASP A 223 2.82 28.79 -3.56
N ILE A 224 2.79 29.57 -2.47
CA ILE A 224 3.97 30.08 -1.77
C ILE A 224 4.03 29.39 -0.41
N ILE A 225 4.68 28.23 -0.37
CA ILE A 225 4.92 27.45 0.85
C ILE A 225 6.37 26.96 0.89
N GLU A 226 6.96 26.95 2.08
CA GLU A 226 8.35 26.52 2.28
C GLU A 226 8.54 25.06 1.87
N GLU A 227 9.59 24.77 1.09
CA GLU A 227 9.98 23.39 0.82
C GLU A 227 10.52 22.72 2.09
N GLY A 228 10.19 21.46 2.31
CA GLY A 228 10.71 20.74 3.46
C GLY A 228 9.89 19.55 3.89
N LEU A 229 10.20 19.05 5.08
CA LEU A 229 9.51 17.93 5.70
C LEU A 229 8.39 18.44 6.61
N TYR A 230 7.16 18.12 6.26
CA TYR A 230 5.97 18.47 7.02
C TYR A 230 5.46 17.26 7.81
N SER A 231 4.66 17.52 8.83
CA SER A 231 3.99 16.49 9.63
C SER A 231 2.49 16.71 9.60
N LEU A 232 1.75 15.75 9.05
CA LEU A 232 0.32 15.64 9.33
C LEU A 232 0.14 15.00 10.70
N LYS A 233 -0.61 15.66 11.58
CA LYS A 233 -0.95 15.16 12.92
C LYS A 233 -2.44 14.88 12.98
N PHE A 234 -2.79 13.73 13.53
CA PHE A 234 -4.16 13.27 13.67
C PHE A 234 -4.40 12.93 15.14
N GLU A 235 -5.35 13.60 15.77
CA GLU A 235 -5.65 13.42 17.20
C GLU A 235 -7.11 12.98 17.36
N LEU A 236 -7.30 11.95 18.18
CA LEU A 236 -8.59 11.42 18.60
C LEU A 236 -8.70 11.63 20.12
N PRO A 237 -9.17 12.80 20.59
CA PRO A 237 -9.16 13.14 22.01
C PRO A 237 -9.95 12.14 22.86
N GLU A 238 -11.10 11.67 22.35
CA GLU A 238 -11.97 10.73 23.05
C GLU A 238 -11.30 9.36 23.28
N LEU A 239 -10.32 8.98 22.46
CA LEU A 239 -9.60 7.71 22.57
C LEU A 239 -8.16 7.90 23.09
N SER A 240 -7.74 9.13 23.38
CA SER A 240 -6.35 9.47 23.73
C SER A 240 -5.32 8.92 22.72
N GLN A 241 -5.70 8.87 21.43
CA GLN A 241 -4.86 8.37 20.35
C GLN A 241 -4.32 9.50 19.48
N THR A 242 -3.08 9.37 19.04
CA THR A 242 -2.45 10.33 18.11
C THR A 242 -1.58 9.62 17.10
N ILE A 243 -1.77 9.92 15.82
CA ILE A 243 -0.92 9.46 14.72
C ILE A 243 -0.25 10.67 14.06
N LYS A 244 1.00 10.49 13.66
CA LYS A 244 1.74 11.46 12.85
C LYS A 244 2.20 10.80 11.56
N ARG A 245 2.01 11.49 10.45
CA ARG A 245 2.51 11.10 9.14
C ARG A 245 3.43 12.17 8.60
N LYS A 246 4.60 11.77 8.07
CA LYS A 246 5.52 12.68 7.40
C LYS A 246 5.19 12.76 5.91
N ILE A 247 5.24 13.97 5.37
CA ILE A 247 5.15 14.26 3.94
C ILE A 247 6.23 15.26 3.59
N SER A 248 6.68 15.29 2.34
CA SER A 248 7.60 16.32 1.86
C SER A 248 6.91 17.27 0.88
N ILE A 249 7.23 18.55 0.96
CA ILE A 249 6.84 19.55 -0.03
C ILE A 249 8.10 19.98 -0.76
N LYS A 250 8.10 19.85 -2.08
CA LYS A 250 9.21 20.25 -2.95
C LYS A 250 8.65 20.84 -4.24
N ALA A 251 9.24 21.92 -4.71
CA ALA A 251 8.98 22.48 -6.03
C ALA A 251 9.25 21.42 -7.09
N PHE A 252 8.33 21.35 -8.05
CA PHE A 252 8.48 20.42 -9.14
C PHE A 252 9.68 20.79 -10.00
N LYS A 253 10.60 19.85 -10.17
CA LYS A 253 11.48 19.84 -11.33
C LYS A 253 10.85 18.91 -12.36
N LYS A 254 10.31 19.49 -13.45
CA LYS A 254 9.86 18.71 -14.60
C LYS A 254 10.99 17.77 -15.02
N PRO A 255 10.76 16.45 -15.12
CA PRO A 255 11.71 15.57 -15.76
C PRO A 255 12.01 16.13 -17.15
N THR A 256 13.27 16.46 -17.41
CA THR A 256 13.72 16.99 -18.70
C THR A 256 14.17 15.87 -19.62
N ILE A 257 14.50 14.70 -19.06
CA ILE A 257 15.11 13.56 -19.74
C ILE A 257 14.17 12.35 -19.63
N LYS A 258 14.04 11.63 -20.74
CA LYS A 258 13.34 10.37 -20.92
C LYS A 258 14.37 9.30 -21.29
N ILE A 259 14.36 8.19 -20.57
CA ILE A 259 15.25 7.04 -20.83
C ILE A 259 14.37 5.86 -21.23
N GLU A 260 14.66 5.27 -22.39
CA GLU A 260 13.99 4.07 -22.90
C GLU A 260 15.01 2.95 -23.02
N LEU A 261 14.75 1.84 -22.33
CA LEU A 261 15.52 0.61 -22.46
C LEU A 261 14.91 -0.26 -23.55
N VAL A 262 15.76 -0.88 -24.37
CA VAL A 262 15.31 -1.96 -25.25
C VAL A 262 14.94 -3.16 -24.37
N PRO A 263 13.78 -3.82 -24.60
CA PRO A 263 13.42 -5.02 -23.86
C PRO A 263 14.51 -6.08 -23.94
N ILE A 264 14.93 -6.56 -22.78
CA ILE A 264 15.98 -7.56 -22.66
C ILE A 264 15.35 -8.94 -22.78
N GLU A 265 15.85 -9.77 -23.69
CA GLU A 265 15.45 -11.17 -23.82
C GLU A 265 16.11 -12.05 -22.74
N SER A 266 15.52 -13.23 -22.48
CA SER A 266 16.11 -14.19 -21.55
C SER A 266 17.44 -14.73 -22.08
N VAL A 267 18.49 -14.64 -21.27
CA VAL A 267 19.85 -15.06 -21.61
C VAL A 267 20.22 -16.32 -20.85
N LYS A 268 20.99 -17.24 -21.45
CA LYS A 268 21.49 -18.44 -20.74
C LYS A 268 22.69 -18.11 -19.87
N VAL A 269 22.93 -18.94 -18.86
CA VAL A 269 24.16 -18.90 -18.06
C VAL A 269 25.37 -19.17 -18.97
N GLY A 270 26.41 -18.35 -18.84
CA GLY A 270 27.61 -18.36 -19.68
C GLY A 270 27.51 -17.48 -20.93
N GLU A 271 26.35 -16.89 -21.23
CA GLU A 271 26.18 -15.93 -22.34
C GLU A 271 26.25 -14.48 -21.83
N PHE A 272 26.17 -13.51 -22.76
CA PHE A 272 26.20 -12.09 -22.46
C PHE A 272 24.79 -11.49 -22.35
N LEU A 273 24.54 -10.78 -21.26
CA LEU A 273 23.43 -9.86 -21.11
C LEU A 273 23.76 -8.54 -21.82
N VAL A 274 22.94 -8.16 -22.80
CA VAL A 274 23.07 -6.86 -23.48
C VAL A 274 22.11 -5.89 -22.83
N VAL A 275 22.63 -4.77 -22.33
CA VAL A 275 21.84 -3.65 -21.82
C VAL A 275 22.01 -2.50 -22.79
N GLU A 276 20.94 -2.14 -23.49
CA GLU A 276 20.94 -1.05 -24.45
C GLU A 276 19.69 -0.18 -24.35
N GLY A 277 19.81 1.06 -24.81
CA GLY A 277 18.71 2.00 -24.78
C GLY A 277 19.08 3.36 -25.35
N LYS A 278 18.17 4.31 -25.17
CA LYS A 278 18.35 5.70 -25.52
C LYS A 278 17.89 6.64 -24.41
N ALA A 279 18.56 7.78 -24.31
CA ALA A 279 18.22 8.91 -23.49
C ALA A 279 17.98 10.12 -24.40
N GLU A 280 16.81 10.72 -24.26
CA GLU A 280 16.38 11.89 -25.03
C GLU A 280 15.77 12.91 -24.07
N TYR A 281 15.84 14.19 -24.42
CA TYR A 281 15.01 15.16 -23.74
C TYR A 281 13.55 14.93 -24.09
N PHE A 282 12.63 15.30 -23.20
CA PHE A 282 11.19 15.19 -23.47
C PHE A 282 10.72 16.01 -24.69
N TYR A 283 11.52 17.00 -25.14
CA TYR A 283 11.26 17.77 -26.36
C TYR A 283 11.84 17.14 -27.64
N GLY A 284 12.48 15.97 -27.55
CA GLY A 284 12.87 15.12 -28.67
C GLY A 284 14.36 15.07 -29.00
N ASP A 285 15.16 16.02 -28.52
CA ASP A 285 16.59 16.04 -28.83
C ASP A 285 17.33 14.93 -28.06
N PRO A 286 18.37 14.31 -28.66
CA PRO A 286 19.17 13.31 -27.97
C PRO A 286 19.92 13.94 -26.79
N LEU A 287 20.06 13.17 -25.70
CA LEU A 287 20.95 13.54 -24.60
C LEU A 287 22.39 13.21 -25.02
N ASN A 288 23.08 14.20 -25.59
CA ASN A 288 24.36 14.04 -26.27
C ASN A 288 25.59 13.81 -25.35
N GLU A 289 25.41 13.92 -24.04
CA GLU A 289 26.44 13.68 -23.02
C GLU A 289 25.80 13.23 -21.71
N GLY A 290 26.52 12.41 -20.94
CA GLY A 290 26.11 11.98 -19.61
C GLY A 290 26.27 10.48 -19.37
N ASP A 291 25.99 10.09 -18.14
CA ASP A 291 26.22 8.77 -17.60
C ASP A 291 24.91 8.09 -17.20
N ILE A 292 24.71 6.86 -17.65
CA ILE A 292 23.61 6.00 -17.24
C ILE A 292 24.11 5.04 -16.16
N ARG A 293 23.68 5.26 -14.92
CA ARG A 293 23.91 4.31 -13.82
C ARG A 293 22.90 3.17 -13.91
N VAL A 294 23.40 1.94 -14.03
CA VAL A 294 22.60 0.72 -14.10
C VAL A 294 22.85 -0.11 -12.85
N ILE A 295 21.76 -0.60 -12.25
CA ILE A 295 21.79 -1.46 -11.07
C ILE A 295 20.98 -2.71 -11.38
N LEU A 296 21.63 -3.88 -11.26
CA LEU A 296 21.00 -5.18 -11.49
C LEU A 296 20.61 -5.80 -10.15
N PHE A 297 19.39 -6.31 -10.07
CA PHE A 297 18.86 -6.99 -8.88
C PHE A 297 18.42 -8.41 -9.24
N GLU A 298 18.58 -9.33 -8.29
CA GLU A 298 17.84 -10.58 -8.32
C GLU A 298 16.37 -10.29 -8.01
N ARG A 299 15.43 -10.95 -8.70
CA ARG A 299 13.98 -10.70 -8.57
C ARG A 299 13.45 -10.71 -7.12
N ALA A 300 14.11 -11.43 -6.21
CA ALA A 300 13.74 -11.53 -4.80
C ALA A 300 14.83 -11.03 -3.83
N GLY A 301 15.87 -10.36 -4.34
CA GLY A 301 17.03 -9.92 -3.56
C GLY A 301 17.02 -8.43 -3.26
N ASP A 302 17.31 -8.05 -2.01
CA ASP A 302 17.40 -6.65 -1.58
C ASP A 302 18.78 -6.01 -1.86
N LYS A 303 19.75 -6.81 -2.33
CA LYS A 303 21.12 -6.34 -2.64
C LYS A 303 21.35 -6.37 -4.15
N PRO A 304 22.04 -5.35 -4.70
CA PRO A 304 22.38 -5.35 -6.11
C PRO A 304 23.37 -6.48 -6.42
N LEU A 305 23.11 -7.23 -7.49
CA LEU A 305 24.03 -8.22 -8.06
C LEU A 305 25.26 -7.52 -8.64
N LYS A 306 25.03 -6.41 -9.35
CA LYS A 306 26.08 -5.60 -9.95
C LYS A 306 25.59 -4.17 -10.18
N GLU A 307 26.51 -3.23 -10.10
CA GLU A 307 26.30 -1.83 -10.39
C GLU A 307 27.42 -1.34 -11.30
N PHE A 308 27.07 -0.57 -12.33
CA PHE A 308 28.03 0.02 -13.27
C PHE A 308 27.42 1.23 -13.96
N THR A 309 28.28 1.99 -14.64
CA THR A 309 27.91 3.20 -15.39
C THR A 309 28.19 2.98 -16.88
N ILE A 310 27.30 3.46 -17.75
CA ILE A 310 27.47 3.45 -19.19
C ILE A 310 27.44 4.90 -19.68
N GLU A 311 28.48 5.32 -20.41
CA GLU A 311 28.50 6.62 -21.07
C GLU A 311 27.54 6.65 -22.26
N LEU A 312 26.84 7.77 -22.43
CA LEU A 312 26.03 8.05 -23.61
C LEU A 312 26.91 8.44 -24.80
N ASN A 313 26.53 7.98 -25.99
CA ASN A 313 27.10 8.52 -27.22
C ASN A 313 26.39 9.84 -27.62
N ARG A 314 26.88 10.50 -28.67
CA ARG A 314 26.34 11.78 -29.16
C ARG A 314 24.89 11.72 -29.63
N ASP A 315 24.38 10.54 -29.98
CA ASP A 315 22.99 10.31 -30.37
C ASP A 315 22.10 9.94 -29.18
N GLY A 316 22.62 10.05 -27.95
CA GLY A 316 21.93 9.68 -26.73
C GLY A 316 21.70 8.17 -26.59
N LYS A 317 22.46 7.33 -27.30
CA LYS A 317 22.36 5.87 -27.18
C LYS A 317 23.44 5.34 -26.24
N PHE A 318 23.10 4.25 -25.55
CA PHE A 318 24.03 3.50 -24.71
C PHE A 318 23.87 2.01 -24.96
N ILE A 319 24.98 1.28 -24.88
CA ILE A 319 25.01 -0.18 -24.98
C ILE A 319 26.17 -0.72 -24.16
N THR A 320 25.94 -1.81 -23.43
CA THR A 320 27.00 -2.59 -22.79
C THR A 320 26.67 -4.07 -22.78
N LYS A 321 27.72 -4.90 -22.62
CA LYS A 321 27.63 -6.35 -22.51
C LYS A 321 28.17 -6.80 -21.17
N ILE A 322 27.44 -7.67 -20.50
CA ILE A 322 27.78 -8.18 -19.17
C ILE A 322 27.75 -9.69 -19.24
N THR A 323 28.82 -10.35 -18.82
CA THR A 323 28.84 -11.81 -18.73
C THR A 323 27.88 -12.25 -17.62
N THR A 324 27.01 -13.22 -17.91
CA THR A 324 26.06 -13.74 -16.91
C THR A 324 26.76 -14.37 -15.70
N GLU A 325 27.97 -14.88 -15.86
CA GLU A 325 28.82 -15.37 -14.77
C GLU A 325 29.16 -14.29 -13.73
N ASP A 326 29.28 -13.02 -14.15
CA ASP A 326 29.59 -11.91 -13.25
C ASP A 326 28.40 -11.45 -12.39
N ILE A 327 27.20 -11.97 -12.68
CA ILE A 327 25.94 -11.58 -12.05
C ILE A 327 25.16 -12.79 -11.52
N THR A 328 25.82 -13.96 -11.49
CA THR A 328 25.28 -15.15 -10.83
C THR A 328 25.77 -15.13 -9.37
N PRO A 329 24.88 -15.29 -8.37
CA PRO A 329 25.26 -15.25 -6.97
C PRO A 329 26.20 -16.39 -6.52
#